data_AF-A1ZJ48-F1
#
_entry.id   AF-A1ZJ48-F1
#
_cell.length_a   1.000
_cell.length_b   1.000
_cell.length_c   1.000
_cell.angle_alpha   90.00
_cell.angle_beta   90.00
_cell.angle_gamma   90.00
#
_symmetry.space_group_name_H-M   'P 1'
#
loop_
_entity.id
_entity.type
_entity.pdbx_description
1 polymer ?
#
loop_
_entity_poly.entity_id
_entity_poly.type
_entity_poly.pdbx_seq_one_letter_code
_entity_poly.pdbx_strand_id
1 'polypeptide(L)'
;MNKVIISHLTKKLFLGTFLILLGVNVQAQKNNGEILGNIMPSPVELSALIKDVGASYDKSILNSSDKAEGYSSKYARALNLGVYSTDLGYAAIYKENTDAFMYLNSVRKIAESLGIGKYIDYANITKLALENDLNALLDETTRTFEEINKHFQKNGQDELSVAMLAGGWIESLYLTCEIAKKKQSKVLDVRIAEQQLVLSQLLPILRKYKSSDMKALTYDLTSLQKLYKNLKIDYKEGEVTTKEVNGELIVQESTTSSIKINPNDLKKILDMTGKIRAKIVK
;
A
#
# COMPACT_ATOMS: atom_id res chain seq x y z
N MET A 1 -5.60 -30.11 -7.37
CA MET A 1 -6.93 -29.51 -7.19
C MET A 1 -7.09 -29.17 -5.71
N ASN A 2 -6.35 -28.17 -5.23
CA ASN A 2 -6.38 -27.73 -3.83
C ASN A 2 -7.06 -26.36 -3.80
N LYS A 3 -8.35 -26.35 -3.49
CA LYS A 3 -9.04 -25.14 -3.00
C LYS A 3 -8.43 -24.84 -1.63
N VAL A 4 -7.37 -24.04 -1.63
CA VAL A 4 -6.71 -23.63 -0.40
C VAL A 4 -7.71 -22.85 0.45
N ILE A 5 -7.73 -23.25 1.71
CA ILE A 5 -8.51 -22.73 2.84
C ILE A 5 -8.06 -21.27 3.11
N ILE A 6 -8.39 -20.35 2.19
CA ILE A 6 -8.09 -18.91 2.30
C ILE A 6 -9.38 -18.10 2.54
N SER A 7 -10.55 -18.69 2.30
CA SER A 7 -11.83 -17.95 2.32
C SER A 7 -12.34 -17.58 3.71
N HIS A 8 -11.75 -18.11 4.78
CA HIS A 8 -12.17 -17.78 6.15
C HIS A 8 -11.17 -16.91 6.94
N LEU A 9 -9.87 -16.98 6.65
CA LEU A 9 -8.91 -16.04 7.27
C LEU A 9 -8.98 -14.63 6.68
N THR A 10 -9.27 -14.49 5.38
CA THR A 10 -9.25 -13.17 4.69
C THR A 10 -10.37 -12.22 5.12
N LYS A 11 -11.53 -12.73 5.57
CA LYS A 11 -12.64 -11.88 6.04
C LYS A 11 -12.50 -11.43 7.50
N LYS A 12 -12.01 -12.30 8.40
CA LYS A 12 -11.84 -11.96 9.82
C LYS A 12 -10.57 -11.13 10.09
N LEU A 13 -9.49 -11.35 9.34
CA LEU A 13 -8.22 -10.69 9.65
C LEU A 13 -8.18 -9.22 9.23
N PHE A 14 -8.88 -8.82 8.15
CA PHE A 14 -8.85 -7.44 7.66
C PHE A 14 -9.92 -6.54 8.27
N LEU A 15 -11.15 -7.02 8.51
CA LEU A 15 -12.14 -6.22 9.23
C LEU A 15 -11.83 -6.15 10.74
N GLY A 16 -11.24 -7.23 11.29
CA GLY A 16 -10.84 -7.31 12.70
C GLY A 16 -9.69 -6.35 13.04
N THR A 17 -8.65 -6.25 12.22
CA THR A 17 -7.59 -5.24 12.41
C THR A 17 -8.09 -3.82 12.17
N PHE A 18 -9.03 -3.63 11.24
CA PHE A 18 -9.67 -2.34 10.94
C PHE A 18 -10.58 -1.82 12.08
N LEU A 19 -11.26 -2.71 12.81
CA LEU A 19 -12.04 -2.38 14.01
C LEU A 19 -11.17 -2.28 15.29
N ILE A 20 -10.10 -3.07 15.41
CA ILE A 20 -9.17 -2.94 16.54
C ILE A 20 -8.49 -1.56 16.53
N LEU A 21 -8.19 -0.98 15.36
CA LEU A 21 -7.65 0.39 15.25
C LEU A 21 -8.60 1.51 15.71
N LEU A 22 -9.91 1.23 15.88
CA LEU A 22 -10.85 2.20 16.47
C LEU A 22 -10.78 2.24 18.01
N GLY A 23 -10.14 1.25 18.65
CA GLY A 23 -10.11 1.10 20.12
C GLY A 23 -8.74 1.27 20.79
N VAL A 24 -7.65 1.45 20.03
CA VAL A 24 -6.30 1.49 20.60
C VAL A 24 -5.90 2.92 20.96
N ASN A 25 -6.29 3.31 22.17
CA ASN A 25 -5.62 4.35 22.93
C ASN A 25 -4.31 3.74 23.49
N VAL A 26 -3.30 3.52 22.64
CA VAL A 26 -1.98 3.03 23.09
C VAL A 26 -0.95 4.13 22.93
N GLN A 27 -0.80 4.84 24.04
CA GLN A 27 0.34 5.66 24.38
C GLN A 27 1.55 4.74 24.66
N ALA A 28 2.21 4.31 23.59
CA ALA A 28 3.64 4.00 23.62
C ALA A 28 4.28 4.89 22.54
N GLN A 29 5.48 5.43 22.77
CA GLN A 29 6.15 6.37 21.86
C GLN A 29 6.46 5.72 20.48
N LYS A 30 5.45 5.50 19.64
CA LYS A 30 5.62 5.10 18.25
C LYS A 30 6.04 6.32 17.44
N ASN A 31 7.14 6.21 16.71
CA ASN A 31 7.59 7.24 15.79
C ASN A 31 6.72 7.26 14.52
N ASN A 32 6.77 8.36 13.76
CA ASN A 32 5.88 8.59 12.62
C ASN A 32 6.00 7.48 11.54
N GLY A 33 7.21 7.02 11.23
CA GLY A 33 7.42 5.95 10.25
C GLY A 33 6.79 4.61 10.67
N GLU A 34 6.87 4.25 11.95
CA GLU A 34 6.25 3.04 12.48
C GLU A 34 4.72 3.14 12.50
N ILE A 35 4.17 4.31 12.83
CA ILE A 35 2.71 4.54 12.76
C ILE A 35 2.24 4.34 11.31
N LEU A 36 2.94 4.95 10.35
CA LEU A 36 2.58 4.88 8.93
C LEU A 36 2.69 3.45 8.37
N GLY A 37 3.74 2.71 8.72
CA GLY A 37 3.92 1.32 8.27
C GLY A 37 2.81 0.38 8.75
N ASN A 38 2.17 0.67 9.89
CA ASN A 38 1.07 -0.13 10.43
C ASN A 38 -0.29 0.17 9.81
N ILE A 39 -0.46 1.33 9.15
CA ILE A 39 -1.76 1.79 8.63
C ILE A 39 -1.84 1.71 7.09
N MET A 40 -0.69 1.63 6.42
CA MET A 40 -0.61 1.52 4.97
C MET A 40 -0.49 0.05 4.59
N PRO A 41 -1.32 -0.47 3.67
CA PRO A 41 -1.08 -1.81 3.13
C PRO A 41 0.29 -1.82 2.46
N SER A 42 1.05 -2.87 2.73
CA SER A 42 2.32 -3.08 2.06
C SER A 42 2.10 -3.30 0.55
N PRO A 43 3.08 -2.94 -0.29
CA PRO A 43 3.15 -3.34 -1.69
C PRO A 43 2.78 -4.79 -2.01
N VAL A 44 3.25 -5.71 -1.16
CA VAL A 44 3.08 -7.16 -1.31
C VAL A 44 1.62 -7.54 -1.07
N GLU A 45 1.01 -7.04 0.01
CA GLU A 45 -0.40 -7.28 0.33
C GLU A 45 -1.31 -6.78 -0.78
N LEU A 46 -1.04 -5.60 -1.33
CA LEU A 46 -1.84 -5.05 -2.41
C LEU A 46 -1.71 -5.90 -3.68
N SER A 47 -0.49 -6.26 -4.06
CA SER A 47 -0.24 -7.04 -5.27
C SER A 47 -0.88 -8.44 -5.17
N ALA A 48 -0.88 -9.04 -3.97
CA ALA A 48 -1.57 -10.29 -3.68
C ALA A 48 -3.08 -10.13 -3.83
N LEU A 49 -3.64 -9.06 -3.24
CA LEU A 49 -5.07 -8.72 -3.39
C LEU A 49 -5.46 -8.56 -4.86
N ILE A 50 -4.67 -7.83 -5.65
CA ILE A 50 -4.93 -7.59 -7.07
C ILE A 50 -4.92 -8.92 -7.85
N LYS A 51 -3.99 -9.82 -7.54
CA LYS A 51 -3.93 -11.16 -8.14
C LYS A 51 -5.14 -12.02 -7.72
N ASP A 52 -5.56 -11.94 -6.47
CA ASP A 52 -6.69 -12.70 -5.93
C ASP A 52 -8.04 -12.29 -6.55
N VAL A 53 -8.21 -11.01 -6.91
CA VAL A 53 -9.39 -10.57 -7.70
C VAL A 53 -9.32 -11.02 -9.16
N GLY A 54 -8.25 -11.72 -9.57
CA GLY A 54 -8.05 -12.30 -10.88
C GLY A 54 -7.77 -11.28 -11.98
N ALA A 55 -7.15 -10.15 -11.65
CA ALA A 55 -6.64 -9.23 -12.67
C ALA A 55 -5.44 -9.88 -13.39
N SER A 56 -5.18 -9.48 -14.62
CA SER A 56 -3.95 -9.85 -15.33
C SER A 56 -2.84 -8.85 -15.00
N TYR A 57 -1.59 -9.29 -15.13
CA TYR A 57 -0.45 -8.39 -15.06
C TYR A 57 -0.54 -7.34 -16.16
N ASP A 58 -0.22 -6.10 -15.83
CA ASP A 58 -0.11 -5.02 -16.81
C ASP A 58 1.13 -4.17 -16.52
N LYS A 59 2.16 -4.34 -17.35
CA LYS A 59 3.40 -3.55 -17.25
C LYS A 59 3.17 -2.07 -17.55
N SER A 60 2.19 -1.74 -18.39
CA SER A 60 1.99 -0.37 -18.90
C SER A 60 1.56 0.64 -17.84
N ILE A 61 1.06 0.15 -16.70
CA ILE A 61 0.68 0.97 -15.55
C ILE A 61 1.82 1.16 -14.53
N LEU A 62 2.97 0.50 -14.71
CA LEU A 62 4.10 0.61 -13.79
C LEU A 62 5.00 1.79 -14.14
N ASN A 63 5.89 2.17 -13.21
CA ASN A 63 6.91 3.17 -13.51
C ASN A 63 7.97 2.55 -14.43
N SER A 64 8.63 3.38 -15.24
CA SER A 64 9.73 2.89 -16.06
C SER A 64 10.94 2.56 -15.17
N SER A 65 11.51 1.36 -15.32
CA SER A 65 12.64 0.90 -14.50
C SER A 65 13.95 1.66 -14.75
N ASP A 66 14.06 2.35 -15.89
CA ASP A 66 15.27 3.05 -16.34
C ASP A 66 15.50 4.43 -15.68
N LYS A 67 14.51 4.99 -14.99
CA LYS A 67 14.61 6.33 -14.37
C LYS A 67 15.31 6.36 -13.01
N ALA A 68 15.77 5.23 -12.49
CA ALA A 68 16.30 5.10 -11.13
C ALA A 68 17.45 6.06 -10.79
N GLU A 69 18.24 6.47 -11.79
CA GLU A 69 19.40 7.35 -11.63
C GLU A 69 19.08 8.85 -11.75
N GLY A 70 17.84 9.20 -12.17
CA GLY A 70 17.46 10.59 -12.48
C GLY A 70 17.13 11.47 -11.27
N TYR A 71 17.01 10.91 -10.07
CA TYR A 71 16.53 11.66 -8.90
C TYR A 71 17.65 12.45 -8.21
N SER A 72 17.52 13.78 -8.21
CA SER A 72 18.55 14.70 -7.74
C SER A 72 18.63 14.84 -6.21
N SER A 73 17.52 14.71 -5.49
CA SER A 73 17.47 14.90 -4.02
C SER A 73 17.27 13.59 -3.24
N LYS A 74 17.73 13.55 -1.99
CA LYS A 74 17.47 12.42 -1.07
C LYS A 74 15.97 12.19 -0.87
N TYR A 75 15.19 13.27 -0.78
CA TYR A 75 13.73 13.20 -0.68
C TYR A 75 13.12 12.50 -1.91
N ALA A 76 13.49 12.93 -3.13
CA ALA A 76 12.98 12.33 -4.36
C ALA A 76 13.38 10.86 -4.50
N ARG A 77 14.61 10.51 -4.11
CA ARG A 77 15.08 9.13 -4.05
C ARG A 77 14.28 8.29 -3.05
N ALA A 78 14.06 8.78 -1.83
CA ALA A 78 13.29 8.07 -0.82
C ALA A 78 11.84 7.83 -1.29
N LEU A 79 11.19 8.86 -1.81
CA LEU A 79 9.84 8.78 -2.37
C LEU A 79 9.75 7.74 -3.50
N ASN A 80 10.71 7.76 -4.43
CA ASN A 80 10.76 6.78 -5.52
C ASN A 80 11.21 5.38 -5.09
N LEU A 81 11.98 5.23 -4.01
CA LEU A 81 12.28 3.91 -3.44
C LEU A 81 10.99 3.20 -3.06
N GLY A 82 10.02 3.92 -2.48
CA GLY A 82 8.68 3.40 -2.24
C GLY A 82 7.97 2.97 -3.52
N VAL A 83 7.97 3.83 -4.54
CA VAL A 83 7.37 3.55 -5.87
C VAL A 83 7.94 2.28 -6.49
N TYR A 84 9.27 2.18 -6.63
CA TYR A 84 9.91 1.02 -7.25
C TYR A 84 9.76 -0.25 -6.40
N SER A 85 9.67 -0.13 -5.08
CA SER A 85 9.37 -1.28 -4.21
C SER A 85 7.95 -1.80 -4.45
N THR A 86 7.01 -0.90 -4.75
CA THR A 86 5.65 -1.27 -5.17
C THR A 86 5.63 -2.00 -6.50
N ASP A 87 6.30 -1.46 -7.52
CA ASP A 87 6.37 -2.06 -8.85
C ASP A 87 7.09 -3.43 -8.83
N LEU A 88 8.14 -3.56 -8.01
CA LEU A 88 8.81 -4.82 -7.74
C LEU A 88 7.84 -5.85 -7.14
N GLY A 89 7.11 -5.48 -6.09
CA GLY A 89 6.14 -6.37 -5.44
C GLY A 89 5.06 -6.86 -6.42
N TYR A 90 4.58 -5.95 -7.28
CA TYR A 90 3.60 -6.27 -8.30
C TYR A 90 4.14 -7.25 -9.35
N ALA A 91 5.31 -6.98 -9.93
CA ALA A 91 5.95 -7.88 -10.89
C ALA A 91 6.28 -9.25 -10.28
N ALA A 92 6.81 -9.27 -9.06
CA ALA A 92 7.15 -10.48 -8.32
C ALA A 92 5.95 -11.41 -8.12
N ILE A 93 4.83 -10.87 -7.66
CA ILE A 93 3.63 -11.66 -7.36
C ILE A 93 3.00 -12.24 -8.63
N TYR A 94 3.13 -11.56 -9.76
CA TYR A 94 2.74 -12.07 -11.06
C TYR A 94 3.77 -13.02 -11.70
N LYS A 95 4.92 -13.22 -11.04
CA LYS A 95 6.04 -14.05 -11.53
C LYS A 95 6.65 -13.54 -12.84
N GLU A 96 6.59 -12.22 -13.04
CA GLU A 96 7.20 -11.55 -14.18
C GLU A 96 8.67 -11.29 -13.90
N ASN A 97 9.47 -12.37 -13.94
CA ASN A 97 10.84 -12.41 -13.42
C ASN A 97 11.76 -11.36 -14.04
N THR A 98 11.62 -11.09 -15.35
CA THR A 98 12.40 -10.07 -16.05
C THR A 98 12.13 -8.68 -15.48
N ASP A 99 10.85 -8.34 -15.30
CA ASP A 99 10.44 -7.03 -14.81
C ASP A 99 10.76 -6.87 -13.32
N ALA A 100 10.52 -7.92 -12.52
CA ALA A 100 10.93 -7.97 -11.12
C ALA A 100 12.45 -7.76 -10.97
N PHE A 101 13.27 -8.39 -11.80
CA PHE A 101 14.72 -8.18 -11.78
C PHE A 101 15.12 -6.74 -12.15
N MET A 102 14.46 -6.14 -13.16
CA MET A 102 14.68 -4.74 -13.52
C MET A 102 14.34 -3.80 -12.35
N TYR A 103 13.18 -3.97 -11.72
CA TYR A 103 12.78 -3.15 -10.57
C TYR A 103 13.65 -3.37 -9.34
N LEU A 104 14.10 -4.60 -9.08
CA LEU A 104 15.05 -4.89 -8.00
C LEU A 104 16.37 -4.12 -8.20
N ASN A 105 16.87 -4.03 -9.44
CA ASN A 105 18.06 -3.24 -9.73
C ASN A 105 17.81 -1.74 -9.51
N SER A 106 16.63 -1.22 -9.87
CA SER A 106 16.24 0.17 -9.57
C SER A 106 16.19 0.45 -8.06
N VAL A 107 15.57 -0.45 -7.29
CA VAL A 107 15.54 -0.42 -5.82
C VAL A 107 16.95 -0.40 -5.25
N ARG A 108 17.82 -1.30 -5.72
CA ARG A 108 19.22 -1.39 -5.27
C ARG A 108 19.98 -0.07 -5.49
N LYS A 109 19.93 0.46 -6.72
CA LYS A 109 20.62 1.72 -7.07
C LYS A 109 20.16 2.88 -6.17
N ILE A 110 18.85 3.02 -5.97
CA ILE A 110 18.29 4.08 -5.13
C ILE A 110 18.70 3.87 -3.67
N ALA A 111 18.57 2.66 -3.13
CA ALA A 111 18.94 2.34 -1.75
C ALA A 111 20.43 2.57 -1.47
N GLU A 112 21.31 2.19 -2.39
CA GLU A 112 22.75 2.46 -2.30
C GLU A 112 23.03 3.97 -2.30
N SER A 113 22.39 4.73 -3.18
CA SER A 113 22.54 6.20 -3.25
C SER A 113 22.02 6.94 -2.00
N LEU A 114 21.16 6.28 -1.22
CA LEU A 114 20.64 6.75 0.07
C LEU A 114 21.48 6.26 1.25
N GLY A 115 22.49 5.41 1.02
CA GLY A 115 23.36 4.84 2.07
C GLY A 115 22.70 3.72 2.90
N ILE A 116 21.59 3.17 2.42
CA ILE A 116 20.79 2.15 3.12
C ILE A 116 20.83 0.77 2.45
N GLY A 117 21.53 0.63 1.32
CA GLY A 117 21.59 -0.63 0.57
C GLY A 117 22.09 -1.83 1.41
N LYS A 118 22.90 -1.58 2.45
CA LYS A 118 23.42 -2.62 3.36
C LYS A 118 22.37 -3.27 4.27
N TYR A 119 21.18 -2.66 4.40
CA TYR A 119 20.08 -3.19 5.21
C TYR A 119 19.14 -4.09 4.40
N ILE A 120 19.38 -4.24 3.09
CA ILE A 120 18.49 -4.96 2.18
C ILE A 120 19.15 -6.27 1.76
N ASP A 121 18.57 -7.39 2.14
CA ASP A 121 18.96 -8.70 1.61
C ASP A 121 18.27 -8.94 0.26
N TYR A 122 18.87 -8.40 -0.80
CA TYR A 122 18.33 -8.52 -2.16
C TYR A 122 18.19 -9.98 -2.61
N ALA A 123 19.10 -10.86 -2.18
CA ALA A 123 19.08 -12.26 -2.58
C ALA A 123 17.90 -12.97 -1.93
N ASN A 124 17.68 -12.75 -0.63
CA ASN A 124 16.56 -13.33 0.09
C ASN A 124 15.22 -12.78 -0.41
N ILE A 125 15.09 -11.46 -0.60
CA ILE A 125 13.87 -10.85 -1.16
C ILE A 125 13.54 -11.45 -2.54
N THR A 126 14.53 -11.59 -3.42
CA THR A 126 14.35 -12.20 -4.74
C THR A 126 13.88 -13.65 -4.62
N LYS A 127 14.51 -14.43 -3.75
CA LYS A 127 14.16 -15.83 -3.52
C LYS A 127 12.70 -15.96 -3.04
N LEU A 128 12.33 -15.23 -1.99
CA LEU A 128 10.99 -15.28 -1.39
C LEU A 128 9.90 -14.84 -2.38
N ALA A 129 10.19 -13.83 -3.21
CA ALA A 129 9.33 -13.39 -4.30
C ALA A 129 9.08 -14.50 -5.34
N LEU A 130 10.14 -15.19 -5.80
CA LEU A 130 10.04 -16.27 -6.79
C LEU A 130 9.32 -17.51 -6.24
N GLU A 131 9.53 -17.82 -4.97
CA GLU A 131 8.87 -18.92 -4.24
C GLU A 131 7.39 -18.60 -3.92
N ASN A 132 6.96 -17.34 -4.08
CA ASN A 132 5.62 -16.85 -3.74
C ASN A 132 5.27 -17.13 -2.26
N ASP A 133 6.27 -17.07 -1.38
CA ASP A 133 6.06 -17.09 0.07
C ASP A 133 5.75 -15.66 0.55
N LEU A 134 4.47 -15.28 0.40
CA LEU A 134 4.01 -13.92 0.67
C LEU A 134 4.20 -13.51 2.13
N ASN A 135 4.03 -14.44 3.06
CA ASN A 135 4.18 -14.16 4.49
C ASN A 135 5.65 -13.90 4.82
N ALA A 136 6.55 -14.79 4.39
CA ALA A 136 7.98 -14.58 4.60
C ALA A 136 8.49 -13.33 3.89
N LEU A 137 8.00 -13.03 2.69
CA LEU A 137 8.35 -11.80 1.97
C LEU A 137 7.83 -10.55 2.70
N LEU A 138 6.63 -10.59 3.26
CA LEU A 138 6.08 -9.50 4.07
C LEU A 138 6.91 -9.27 5.34
N ASP A 139 7.26 -10.35 6.05
CA ASP A 139 8.10 -10.28 7.25
C ASP A 139 9.49 -9.71 6.94
N GLU A 140 10.10 -10.19 5.84
CA GLU A 140 11.40 -9.73 5.37
C GLU A 140 11.41 -8.23 5.01
N THR A 141 10.42 -7.80 4.25
CA THR A 141 10.30 -6.40 3.81
C THR A 141 9.93 -5.47 4.96
N THR A 142 9.12 -5.94 5.92
CA THR A 142 8.79 -5.21 7.15
C THR A 142 10.05 -5.01 8.02
N ARG A 143 10.81 -6.08 8.26
CA ARG A 143 12.08 -6.01 9.00
C ARG A 143 13.06 -5.05 8.33
N THR A 144 13.22 -5.16 7.02
CA THR A 144 14.07 -4.27 6.21
C THR A 144 13.65 -2.80 6.36
N PHE A 145 12.34 -2.52 6.29
CA PHE A 145 11.80 -1.17 6.49
C PHE A 145 12.14 -0.64 7.89
N GLU A 146 11.98 -1.44 8.95
CA GLU A 146 12.29 -1.03 10.31
C GLU A 146 13.78 -0.67 10.48
N GLU A 147 14.69 -1.42 9.87
CA GLU A 147 16.13 -1.13 9.89
C GLU A 147 16.47 0.18 9.18
N ILE A 148 15.89 0.38 7.99
CA ILE A 148 16.01 1.63 7.22
C ILE A 148 15.45 2.81 8.02
N ASN A 149 14.28 2.64 8.65
CA ASN A 149 13.64 3.67 9.45
C ASN A 149 14.50 4.06 10.66
N LYS A 150 15.04 3.06 11.38
CA LYS A 150 16.00 3.28 12.49
C LYS A 150 17.25 4.02 12.01
N HIS A 151 17.77 3.70 10.82
CA HIS A 151 18.91 4.41 10.23
C HIS A 151 18.59 5.89 9.97
N PHE A 152 17.49 6.19 9.29
CA PHE A 152 17.09 7.57 9.00
C PHE A 152 16.84 8.37 10.27
N GLN A 153 16.21 7.77 11.28
CA GLN A 153 15.99 8.43 12.58
C GLN A 153 17.29 8.79 13.29
N LYS A 154 18.23 7.84 13.40
CA LYS A 154 19.55 8.07 14.04
C LYS A 154 20.33 9.21 13.39
N ASN A 155 20.08 9.46 12.11
CA ASN A 155 20.73 10.52 11.33
C ASN A 155 19.91 11.81 11.24
N GLY A 156 18.78 11.94 11.96
CA GLY A 156 17.90 13.12 11.89
C GLY A 156 17.18 13.27 10.55
N GLN A 157 17.05 12.19 9.78
CA GLN A 157 16.47 12.14 8.43
C GLN A 157 15.12 11.40 8.41
N ASP A 158 14.37 11.38 9.51
CA ASP A 158 13.07 10.69 9.65
C ASP A 158 12.06 11.07 8.55
N GLU A 159 12.16 12.28 7.99
CA GLU A 159 11.34 12.69 6.84
C GLU A 159 11.52 11.78 5.60
N LEU A 160 12.66 11.12 5.45
CA LEU A 160 12.93 10.19 4.34
C LEU A 160 12.16 8.88 4.51
N SER A 161 12.01 8.36 5.73
CA SER A 161 11.16 7.19 6.01
C SER A 161 9.71 7.48 5.62
N VAL A 162 9.23 8.66 6.00
CA VAL A 162 7.87 9.12 5.69
C VAL A 162 7.68 9.33 4.19
N ALA A 163 8.65 9.92 3.50
CA ALA A 163 8.63 10.06 2.05
C ALA A 163 8.57 8.69 1.37
N MET A 164 9.40 7.73 1.80
CA MET A 164 9.41 6.38 1.23
C MET A 164 8.06 5.67 1.36
N LEU A 165 7.44 5.70 2.54
CA LEU A 165 6.11 5.11 2.74
C LEU A 165 5.04 5.82 1.90
N ALA A 166 5.06 7.16 1.86
CA ALA A 166 4.10 7.92 1.06
C ALA A 166 4.21 7.59 -0.44
N GLY A 167 5.42 7.40 -0.96
CA GLY A 167 5.64 7.03 -2.36
C GLY A 167 5.10 5.65 -2.70
N GLY A 168 5.40 4.66 -1.85
CA GLY A 168 4.86 3.31 -2.00
C GLY A 168 3.34 3.27 -1.94
N TRP A 169 2.74 4.05 -1.02
CA TRP A 169 1.29 4.17 -0.89
C TRP A 169 0.63 4.85 -2.10
N ILE A 170 1.22 5.92 -2.64
CA ILE A 170 0.71 6.60 -3.85
C ILE A 170 0.73 5.65 -5.04
N GLU A 171 1.83 4.91 -5.24
CA GLU A 171 1.94 3.93 -6.32
C GLU A 171 0.91 2.82 -6.15
N SER A 172 0.78 2.31 -4.92
CA SER A 172 -0.19 1.27 -4.58
C SER A 172 -1.63 1.71 -4.90
N LEU A 173 -2.02 2.91 -4.48
CA LEU A 173 -3.33 3.46 -4.79
C LEU A 173 -3.54 3.63 -6.30
N TYR A 174 -2.53 4.09 -7.03
CA TYR A 174 -2.58 4.25 -8.47
C TYR A 174 -2.85 2.91 -9.18
N LEU A 175 -2.07 1.87 -8.88
CA LEU A 175 -2.24 0.54 -9.46
C LEU A 175 -3.63 -0.03 -9.13
N THR A 176 -4.07 0.08 -7.88
CA THR A 176 -5.40 -0.39 -7.45
C THR A 176 -6.51 0.26 -8.28
N CYS A 177 -6.44 1.58 -8.48
CA CYS A 177 -7.44 2.32 -9.24
C CYS A 177 -7.41 1.98 -10.73
N GLU A 178 -6.23 1.84 -11.34
CA GLU A 178 -6.07 1.42 -12.74
C GLU A 178 -6.68 0.04 -12.98
N ILE A 179 -6.51 -0.88 -12.04
CA ILE A 179 -7.08 -2.22 -12.14
C ILE A 179 -8.58 -2.21 -11.90
N ALA A 180 -9.06 -1.47 -10.90
CA ALA A 180 -10.50 -1.33 -10.62
C ALA A 180 -11.27 -0.70 -11.81
N LYS A 181 -10.61 0.18 -12.56
CA LYS A 181 -11.15 0.76 -13.81
C LYS A 181 -11.34 -0.29 -14.91
N LYS A 182 -10.43 -1.27 -15.00
CA LYS A 182 -10.48 -2.35 -16.00
C LYS A 182 -11.36 -3.53 -15.56
N LYS A 183 -11.43 -3.78 -14.26
CA LYS A 183 -12.13 -4.91 -13.67
C LYS A 183 -12.92 -4.48 -12.44
N GLN A 184 -14.25 -4.48 -12.57
CA GLN A 184 -15.12 -4.22 -11.43
C GLN A 184 -14.95 -5.30 -10.36
N SER A 185 -14.62 -4.88 -9.15
CA SER A 185 -14.43 -5.77 -8.01
C SER A 185 -14.84 -5.05 -6.73
N LYS A 186 -15.82 -5.60 -6.02
CA LYS A 186 -16.25 -5.06 -4.71
C LYS A 186 -15.09 -4.99 -3.72
N VAL A 187 -14.14 -5.93 -3.81
CA VAL A 187 -12.97 -5.94 -2.92
C VAL A 187 -12.05 -4.76 -3.23
N LEU A 188 -11.85 -4.44 -4.51
CA LEU A 188 -11.08 -3.25 -4.90
C LEU A 188 -11.81 -1.95 -4.52
N ASP A 189 -13.13 -1.90 -4.69
CA ASP A 189 -13.95 -0.74 -4.31
C ASP A 189 -13.81 -0.44 -2.81
N VAL A 190 -13.95 -1.46 -1.95
CA VAL A 190 -13.73 -1.34 -0.50
C VAL A 190 -12.33 -0.81 -0.22
N ARG A 191 -11.31 -1.39 -0.83
CA ARG A 191 -9.90 -1.05 -0.59
C ARG A 191 -9.55 0.36 -1.02
N ILE A 192 -10.13 0.83 -2.12
CA ILE A 192 -9.97 2.21 -2.56
C ILE A 192 -10.66 3.15 -1.57
N ALA A 193 -11.87 2.83 -1.09
CA ALA A 193 -12.61 3.66 -0.13
C ALA A 193 -11.90 3.77 1.23
N GLU A 194 -11.29 2.68 1.72
CA GLU A 194 -10.50 2.64 2.96
C GLU A 194 -9.36 3.66 2.99
N GLN A 195 -8.87 4.10 1.83
CA GLN A 195 -7.80 5.11 1.75
C GLN A 195 -8.20 6.48 2.30
N GLN A 196 -9.49 6.76 2.47
CA GLN A 196 -9.96 7.92 3.23
C GLN A 196 -9.38 7.93 4.66
N LEU A 197 -9.39 6.77 5.32
CA LEU A 197 -8.87 6.62 6.68
C LEU A 197 -7.34 6.80 6.69
N VAL A 198 -6.64 6.14 5.76
CA VAL A 198 -5.18 6.26 5.62
C VAL A 198 -4.78 7.72 5.43
N LEU A 199 -5.45 8.46 4.55
CA LEU A 199 -5.22 9.90 4.34
C LEU A 199 -5.47 10.74 5.60
N SER A 200 -6.49 10.39 6.39
CA SER A 200 -6.82 11.12 7.63
C SER A 200 -5.74 10.98 8.71
N GLN A 201 -5.00 9.87 8.70
CA GLN A 201 -3.89 9.59 9.61
C GLN A 201 -2.53 10.04 9.06
N LEU A 202 -2.32 9.93 7.74
CA LEU A 202 -1.09 10.34 7.06
C LEU A 202 -0.90 11.86 7.08
N LEU A 203 -1.93 12.63 6.73
CA LEU A 203 -1.81 14.09 6.58
C LEU A 203 -1.34 14.82 7.85
N PRO A 204 -1.84 14.50 9.07
CA PRO A 204 -1.30 15.04 10.31
C PRO A 204 0.21 14.79 10.49
N ILE A 205 0.70 13.61 10.09
CA ILE A 205 2.12 13.26 10.16
C ILE A 205 2.94 14.10 9.18
N LEU A 206 2.51 14.19 7.91
CA LEU A 206 3.22 14.98 6.89
C LEU A 206 3.33 16.47 7.27
N ARG A 207 2.30 17.03 7.91
CA ARG A 207 2.26 18.44 8.34
C ARG A 207 3.29 18.80 9.41
N LYS A 208 3.87 17.81 10.11
CA LYS A 208 4.93 18.03 11.11
C LYS A 208 6.22 18.52 10.46
N TYR A 209 6.54 18.03 9.27
CA TYR A 209 7.75 18.39 8.54
C TYR A 209 7.56 19.70 7.77
N LYS A 210 8.61 20.52 7.69
CA LYS A 210 8.54 21.90 7.17
C LYS A 210 9.31 22.11 5.87
N SER A 211 9.99 21.09 5.35
CA SER A 211 10.66 21.10 4.06
C SER A 211 9.67 21.45 2.93
N SER A 212 10.16 22.14 1.90
CA SER A 212 9.35 22.55 0.74
C SER A 212 8.70 21.36 0.06
N ASP A 213 9.48 20.29 -0.10
CA ASP A 213 9.06 19.07 -0.78
C ASP A 213 7.93 18.38 0.00
N MET A 214 8.06 18.27 1.32
CA MET A 214 7.00 17.68 2.14
C MET A 214 5.74 18.54 2.18
N LYS A 215 5.87 19.87 2.20
CA LYS A 215 4.72 20.78 2.09
C LYS A 215 3.99 20.62 0.76
N ALA A 216 4.73 20.49 -0.34
CA ALA A 216 4.16 20.27 -1.67
C ALA A 216 3.39 18.93 -1.72
N LEU A 217 3.99 17.85 -1.23
CA LEU A 217 3.30 16.54 -1.13
C LEU A 217 2.06 16.62 -0.25
N THR A 218 2.16 17.28 0.91
CA THR A 218 1.02 17.46 1.83
C THR A 218 -0.13 18.20 1.17
N TYR A 219 0.16 19.23 0.38
CA TYR A 219 -0.84 20.00 -0.37
C TYR A 219 -1.55 19.12 -1.41
N ASP A 220 -0.77 18.36 -2.17
CA ASP A 220 -1.28 17.43 -3.18
C ASP A 220 -2.17 16.35 -2.54
N LEU A 221 -1.72 15.71 -1.46
CA LEU A 221 -2.52 14.71 -0.74
C LEU A 221 -3.74 15.29 -0.02
N THR A 222 -3.70 16.56 0.39
CA THR A 222 -4.88 17.25 0.92
C THR A 222 -5.94 17.43 -0.18
N SER A 223 -5.52 17.67 -1.43
CA SER A 223 -6.43 17.75 -2.57
C SER A 223 -7.08 16.39 -2.86
N LEU A 224 -6.32 15.31 -2.76
CA LEU A 224 -6.85 13.94 -2.85
C LEU A 224 -7.84 13.65 -1.71
N GLN A 225 -7.53 14.01 -0.47
CA GLN A 225 -8.44 13.82 0.68
C GLN A 225 -9.80 14.49 0.48
N LYS A 226 -9.86 15.65 -0.19
CA LYS A 226 -11.14 16.32 -0.46
C LYS A 226 -12.05 15.49 -1.38
N LEU A 227 -11.49 14.72 -2.31
CA LEU A 227 -12.27 13.81 -3.15
C LEU A 227 -12.90 12.69 -2.33
N TYR A 228 -12.12 12.10 -1.41
CA TYR A 228 -12.59 11.07 -0.49
C TYR A 228 -13.72 11.55 0.42
N LYS A 229 -13.65 12.78 0.96
CA LYS A 229 -14.72 13.35 1.79
C LYS A 229 -16.06 13.47 1.08
N ASN A 230 -16.05 13.53 -0.25
CA ASN A 230 -17.25 13.66 -1.08
C ASN A 230 -17.71 12.33 -1.68
N LEU A 231 -17.05 11.20 -1.34
CA LEU A 231 -17.45 9.89 -1.82
C LEU A 231 -18.83 9.54 -1.30
N LYS A 232 -19.75 9.32 -2.24
CA LYS A 232 -21.01 8.64 -1.95
C LYS A 232 -20.73 7.14 -2.02
N ILE A 233 -20.64 6.51 -0.86
CA ILE A 233 -20.48 5.07 -0.75
C ILE A 233 -21.87 4.45 -0.72
N ASP A 234 -22.20 3.64 -1.71
CA ASP A 234 -23.43 2.85 -1.68
C ASP A 234 -23.28 1.76 -0.62
N TYR A 235 -23.90 1.95 0.55
CA TYR A 235 -23.92 0.96 1.62
C TYR A 235 -25.18 0.11 1.52
N LYS A 236 -25.02 -1.22 1.54
CA LYS A 236 -26.11 -2.16 1.75
C LYS A 236 -25.88 -2.87 3.08
N GLU A 237 -26.78 -2.65 4.03
CA GLU A 237 -26.78 -3.33 5.31
C GLU A 237 -27.19 -4.79 5.09
N GLY A 238 -26.45 -5.73 5.69
CA GLY A 238 -26.78 -7.16 5.65
C GLY A 238 -27.59 -7.55 6.87
N GLU A 239 -28.49 -8.52 6.72
CA GLU A 239 -29.27 -9.04 7.86
C GLU A 239 -28.41 -9.98 8.72
N VAL A 240 -28.43 -9.78 10.04
CA VAL A 240 -27.80 -10.70 10.99
C VAL A 240 -28.81 -11.81 11.29
N THR A 241 -28.46 -13.06 10.97
CA THR A 241 -29.28 -14.22 11.31
C THR A 241 -28.53 -15.13 12.26
N THR A 242 -29.20 -15.64 13.29
CA THR A 242 -28.63 -16.62 14.22
C THR A 242 -29.18 -18.00 13.87
N LYS A 243 -28.31 -19.00 13.75
CA LYS A 243 -28.71 -20.41 13.57
C LYS A 243 -28.12 -21.26 14.67
N GLU A 244 -28.95 -22.13 15.22
CA GLU A 244 -28.48 -23.16 16.15
C GLU A 244 -27.94 -24.35 15.36
N VAL A 245 -26.68 -24.71 15.58
CA VAL A 245 -26.05 -25.90 14.99
C VAL A 245 -25.42 -26.68 16.13
N ASN A 246 -25.89 -27.92 16.36
CA ASN A 246 -25.42 -28.81 17.42
C ASN A 246 -25.52 -28.22 18.85
N GLY A 247 -26.56 -27.44 19.15
CA GLY A 247 -26.77 -26.84 20.47
C GLY A 247 -25.96 -25.56 20.74
N GLU A 248 -25.20 -25.07 19.76
CA GLU A 248 -24.52 -23.78 19.82
C GLU A 248 -25.22 -22.75 18.92
N LEU A 249 -25.45 -21.55 19.45
CA LEU A 249 -25.93 -20.40 18.68
C LEU A 249 -24.78 -19.87 17.81
N ILE A 250 -24.81 -20.20 16.53
CA ILE A 250 -23.90 -19.64 15.54
C ILE A 250 -24.52 -18.36 14.98
N VAL A 251 -23.88 -17.23 15.24
CA VAL A 251 -24.20 -15.96 14.56
C VAL A 251 -23.71 -16.09 13.12
N GLN A 252 -24.66 -16.25 12.19
CA GLN A 252 -24.38 -16.24 10.77
C GLN A 252 -24.45 -14.79 10.29
N GLU A 253 -23.32 -14.09 10.44
CA GLU A 253 -23.10 -12.77 9.86
C GLU A 253 -23.15 -12.87 8.32
N SER A 254 -24.27 -12.46 7.72
CA SER A 254 -24.36 -12.24 6.27
C SER A 254 -23.83 -10.86 5.85
N THR A 255 -23.28 -10.10 6.81
CA THR A 255 -22.72 -8.75 6.66
C THR A 255 -21.65 -8.73 5.57
N THR A 256 -22.11 -8.48 4.35
CA THR A 256 -21.30 -8.00 3.25
C THR A 256 -21.74 -6.59 3.01
N SER A 257 -21.26 -5.66 3.85
CA SER A 257 -21.29 -4.24 3.54
C SER A 257 -20.59 -4.05 2.20
N SER A 258 -21.36 -4.00 1.10
CA SER A 258 -20.76 -3.87 -0.23
C SER A 258 -20.58 -2.39 -0.53
N ILE A 259 -19.48 -1.81 -0.03
CA ILE A 259 -19.03 -0.50 -0.50
C ILE A 259 -18.84 -0.62 -2.01
N LYS A 260 -19.63 0.13 -2.77
CA LYS A 260 -19.43 0.30 -4.21
C LYS A 260 -19.05 1.75 -4.45
N ILE A 261 -17.91 1.96 -5.11
CA ILE A 261 -17.51 3.28 -5.58
C ILE A 261 -18.12 3.48 -6.97
N ASN A 262 -18.75 4.63 -7.20
CA ASN A 262 -19.26 4.91 -8.53
C ASN A 262 -18.10 5.18 -9.53
N PRO A 263 -18.28 4.89 -10.83
CA PRO A 263 -17.20 5.04 -11.81
C PRO A 263 -16.64 6.47 -11.95
N ASN A 264 -17.47 7.50 -11.73
CA ASN A 264 -17.04 8.90 -11.84
C ASN A 264 -16.10 9.28 -10.69
N ASP A 265 -16.37 8.81 -9.48
CA ASP A 265 -15.51 9.09 -8.33
C ASP A 265 -14.23 8.28 -8.38
N LEU A 266 -14.28 7.01 -8.82
CA LEU A 266 -13.09 6.23 -9.14
C LEU A 266 -12.20 6.98 -10.15
N LYS A 267 -12.79 7.50 -11.23
CA LYS A 267 -12.05 8.28 -12.23
C LYS A 267 -11.40 9.53 -11.63
N LYS A 268 -12.12 10.30 -10.80
CA LYS A 268 -11.55 11.50 -10.15
C LYS A 268 -10.38 11.15 -9.23
N ILE A 269 -10.50 10.08 -8.44
CA ILE A 269 -9.45 9.60 -7.55
C ILE A 269 -8.23 9.19 -8.38
N LEU A 270 -8.44 8.35 -9.40
CA LEU A 270 -7.39 7.92 -10.32
C LEU A 270 -6.69 9.10 -11.00
N ASP A 271 -7.44 10.05 -11.56
CA ASP A 271 -6.89 11.23 -12.24
C ASP A 271 -6.05 12.09 -11.27
N MET A 272 -6.51 12.25 -10.02
CA MET A 272 -5.76 12.99 -8.99
C MET A 272 -4.50 12.23 -8.56
N THR A 273 -4.61 10.95 -8.22
CA THR A 273 -3.46 10.12 -7.84
C THR A 273 -2.44 10.05 -8.96
N GLY A 274 -2.88 9.90 -10.22
CA GLY A 274 -2.02 9.93 -11.41
C GLY A 274 -1.28 11.26 -11.60
N LYS A 275 -1.94 12.40 -11.35
CA LYS A 275 -1.30 13.72 -11.36
C LYS A 275 -0.23 13.86 -10.28
N ILE A 276 -0.49 13.33 -9.09
CA ILE A 276 0.47 13.35 -7.97
C ILE A 276 1.65 12.45 -8.32
N ARG A 277 1.39 11.22 -8.75
CA ARG A 277 2.40 10.25 -9.20
C ARG A 277 3.29 10.84 -10.29
N ALA A 278 2.73 11.49 -11.30
CA ALA A 278 3.49 12.12 -12.39
C ALA A 278 4.46 13.22 -11.90
N LYS A 279 4.24 13.81 -10.72
CA LYS A 279 5.20 14.74 -10.11
C LYS A 279 6.38 14.03 -9.43
N ILE A 280 6.18 12.78 -9.02
CA ILE A 280 7.13 11.95 -8.28
C ILE A 280 8.07 11.19 -9.22
N VAL A 281 7.50 10.55 -10.26
CA VAL A 281 8.21 9.64 -11.17
C VAL A 281 8.82 10.35 -12.40
N LYS A 282 9.21 11.62 -12.22
CA LYS A 282 9.76 12.44 -13.31
C LYS A 282 11.07 11.87 -13.82
#